data_AF-A0A1G9M8L7-F1
#
_entry.id   AF-A0A1G9M8L7-F1
#
_cell.length_a   1.000
_cell.length_b   1.000
_cell.length_c   1.000
_cell.angle_alpha   90.00
_cell.angle_beta   90.00
_cell.angle_gamma   90.00
#
_symmetry.space_group_name_H-M   'P 1'
#
loop_
_entity.id
_entity.type
_entity.pdbx_description
1 polymer ?
#
loop_
_entity_poly.entity_id
_entity_poly.type
_entity_poly.pdbx_seq_one_letter_code
_entity_poly.pdbx_strand_id
1 'polypeptide(L)'
;MPRYGVLIGRVVETNPERSGRAPHYGLIVQTNEGENYEVKINVRSKDRHMPDLLYIADEDYNASAITILPTMNFGFHDIDSNHSDIAVDYIRSGLFNPNKMQVVPVTVPGESYDLNDFIDKYMSKAKDEQDSAIVYVYGMHYEDGDLGVHDVHMMQGNTKYQADENGIFQDGCVLVHYTLENKWIAYFLAFQSQSWCTDNHGKPTNGSVNRQGNPIGECTFDKVKVTLQTEEPEHV
;
A
#
# COMPACT_ATOMS: atom_id res chain seq x y z
N MET A 1 1.94 -17.87 11.52
CA MET A 1 1.14 -16.65 11.78
C MET A 1 1.42 -15.70 10.63
N PRO A 2 0.43 -14.92 10.17
CA PRO A 2 0.66 -13.97 9.10
C PRO A 2 1.70 -12.94 9.56
N ARG A 3 2.67 -12.63 8.69
CA ARG A 3 3.81 -11.77 9.01
C ARG A 3 3.64 -10.45 8.25
N TYR A 4 3.43 -9.36 8.95
CA TYR A 4 3.40 -8.01 8.37
C TYR A 4 4.81 -7.43 8.38
N GLY A 5 5.16 -6.65 7.36
CA GLY A 5 6.48 -6.07 7.29
C GLY A 5 6.73 -5.23 6.06
N VAL A 6 8.00 -4.86 5.89
CA VAL A 6 8.50 -4.12 4.73
C VAL A 6 9.56 -4.92 4.00
N LEU A 7 9.33 -5.12 2.70
CA LEU A 7 10.32 -5.66 1.77
C LEU A 7 11.14 -4.52 1.18
N ILE A 8 12.46 -4.62 1.29
CA ILE A 8 13.41 -3.63 0.79
C ILE A 8 14.28 -4.27 -0.29
N GLY A 9 14.30 -3.68 -1.48
CA GLY A 9 15.09 -4.22 -2.59
C GLY A 9 15.01 -3.40 -3.87
N ARG A 10 15.29 -4.06 -5.00
CA ARG A 10 15.28 -3.46 -6.34
C ARG A 10 14.27 -4.16 -7.24
N VAL A 11 13.52 -3.40 -8.02
CA VAL A 11 12.62 -3.98 -9.02
C VAL A 11 13.45 -4.54 -10.17
N VAL A 12 13.33 -5.82 -10.46
CA VAL A 12 14.01 -6.47 -11.59
C VAL A 12 13.03 -6.89 -12.69
N GLU A 13 11.75 -7.08 -12.35
CA GLU A 13 10.70 -7.44 -13.29
C GLU A 13 9.36 -6.78 -12.93
N THR A 14 8.58 -6.48 -13.96
CA THR A 14 7.21 -5.95 -13.88
C THR A 14 6.30 -6.86 -14.71
N ASN A 15 5.16 -7.25 -14.15
CA ASN A 15 4.19 -8.14 -14.80
C ASN A 15 2.75 -7.63 -14.58
N PRO A 16 2.30 -6.63 -15.35
CA PRO A 16 0.95 -6.08 -15.23
C PRO A 16 -0.11 -7.04 -15.78
N GLU A 17 -0.92 -7.65 -14.90
CA GLU A 17 -2.05 -8.47 -15.34
C GLU A 17 -3.22 -7.59 -15.79
N ARG A 18 -3.61 -7.71 -17.07
CA ARG A 18 -4.74 -6.96 -17.64
C ARG A 18 -6.02 -7.76 -17.84
N SER A 19 -6.01 -9.04 -17.49
CA SER A 19 -7.15 -9.94 -17.65
C SER A 19 -7.21 -10.94 -16.51
N GLY A 20 -8.39 -11.53 -16.25
CA GLY A 20 -8.60 -12.47 -15.15
C GLY A 20 -9.62 -11.98 -14.13
N ARG A 21 -9.89 -12.82 -13.11
CA ARG A 21 -10.92 -12.54 -12.09
C ARG A 21 -10.44 -11.62 -10.97
N ALA A 22 -9.15 -11.63 -10.67
CA ALA A 22 -8.51 -10.78 -9.67
C ALA A 22 -7.10 -10.45 -10.20
N PRO A 23 -7.00 -9.57 -11.20
CA PRO A 23 -5.71 -9.16 -11.74
C PRO A 23 -4.90 -8.44 -10.66
N HIS A 24 -3.59 -8.66 -10.68
CA HIS A 24 -2.61 -7.93 -9.87
C HIS A 24 -1.60 -7.24 -10.77
N TYR A 25 -1.05 -6.13 -10.30
CA TYR A 25 0.22 -5.66 -10.80
C TYR A 25 1.32 -6.47 -10.10
N GLY A 26 2.00 -7.33 -10.85
CA GLY A 26 3.08 -8.18 -10.34
C GLY A 26 4.43 -7.48 -10.43
N LEU A 27 5.27 -7.66 -9.40
CA LEU A 27 6.68 -7.27 -9.42
C LEU A 27 7.55 -8.45 -9.01
N ILE A 28 8.78 -8.47 -9.50
CA ILE A 28 9.85 -9.20 -8.85
C ILE A 28 10.81 -8.19 -8.24
N VAL A 29 10.98 -8.28 -6.92
CA VAL A 29 11.91 -7.46 -6.14
C VAL A 29 13.08 -8.33 -5.71
N GLN A 30 14.28 -7.94 -6.11
CA GLN A 30 15.52 -8.62 -5.74
C GLN A 30 16.14 -7.98 -4.49
N THR A 31 16.58 -8.82 -3.55
CA THR A 31 17.27 -8.41 -2.31
C THR A 31 18.76 -8.74 -2.37
N ASN A 32 19.52 -8.34 -1.33
CA ASN A 32 20.98 -8.51 -1.28
C ASN A 32 21.46 -9.98 -1.18
N GLU A 33 20.56 -10.91 -0.86
CA GLU A 33 20.88 -12.35 -0.84
C GLU A 33 20.68 -13.01 -2.22
N GLY A 34 20.35 -12.22 -3.25
CA GLY A 34 19.99 -12.72 -4.58
C GLY A 34 18.62 -13.40 -4.61
N GLU A 35 17.85 -13.27 -3.52
CA GLU A 35 16.49 -13.76 -3.42
C GLU A 35 15.54 -12.83 -4.18
N ASN A 36 14.57 -13.45 -4.84
CA ASN A 36 13.53 -12.76 -5.58
C ASN A 36 12.22 -12.93 -4.84
N TYR A 37 11.59 -11.82 -4.51
CA TYR A 37 10.28 -11.76 -3.90
C TYR A 37 9.26 -11.34 -4.95
N GLU A 38 8.19 -12.12 -5.07
CA GLU A 38 7.04 -11.72 -5.87
C GLU A 38 6.18 -10.75 -5.06
N VAL A 39 5.88 -9.58 -5.62
CA VAL A 39 4.92 -8.65 -5.01
C VAL A 39 3.66 -8.62 -5.85
N LYS A 40 2.51 -8.81 -5.18
CA LYS A 40 1.19 -8.74 -5.80
C LYS A 40 0.43 -7.53 -5.30
N ILE A 41 0.27 -6.53 -6.16
CA ILE A 41 -0.49 -5.32 -5.86
C ILE A 41 -1.88 -5.43 -6.47
N ASN A 42 -2.92 -5.30 -5.65
CA ASN A 42 -4.31 -5.38 -6.12
C ASN A 42 -4.61 -4.22 -7.08
N VAL A 43 -5.08 -4.53 -8.29
CA VAL A 43 -5.57 -3.52 -9.25
C VAL A 43 -7.08 -3.59 -9.47
N ARG A 44 -7.76 -4.46 -8.72
CA ARG A 44 -9.21 -4.67 -8.79
C ARG A 44 -9.78 -5.23 -7.49
N SER A 45 -10.92 -4.70 -7.07
CA SER A 45 -11.68 -5.19 -5.93
C SER A 45 -12.46 -6.46 -6.26
N LYS A 46 -12.60 -7.34 -5.25
CA LYS A 46 -13.47 -8.51 -5.29
C LYS A 46 -14.97 -8.12 -5.18
N ASP A 47 -15.27 -6.91 -4.69
CA ASP A 47 -16.63 -6.38 -4.71
C ASP A 47 -17.02 -5.99 -6.14
N ARG A 48 -17.99 -6.71 -6.70
CA ARG A 48 -18.48 -6.46 -8.07
C ARG A 48 -19.25 -5.14 -8.20
N HIS A 49 -19.72 -4.56 -7.09
CA HIS A 49 -20.42 -3.29 -7.08
C HIS A 49 -19.47 -2.09 -6.96
N MET A 50 -18.26 -2.31 -6.45
CA MET A 50 -17.20 -1.31 -6.31
C MET A 50 -15.86 -1.92 -6.76
N PRO A 51 -15.71 -2.24 -8.06
CA PRO A 51 -14.55 -2.96 -8.58
C PRO A 51 -13.27 -2.10 -8.62
N ASP A 52 -13.44 -0.79 -8.68
CA ASP A 52 -12.36 0.21 -8.77
C ASP A 52 -11.73 0.47 -7.39
N LEU A 53 -10.45 0.82 -7.38
CA LEU A 53 -9.72 1.15 -6.15
C LEU A 53 -9.52 2.67 -6.02
N LEU A 54 -9.30 3.10 -4.79
CA LEU A 54 -8.78 4.42 -4.47
C LEU A 54 -7.26 4.40 -4.60
N TYR A 55 -6.72 5.41 -5.27
CA TYR A 55 -5.28 5.56 -5.47
C TYR A 55 -4.86 7.01 -5.29
N ILE A 56 -3.66 7.19 -4.73
CA ILE A 56 -2.91 8.44 -4.76
C ILE A 56 -1.43 8.12 -4.91
N ALA A 57 -0.74 8.90 -5.74
CA ALA A 57 0.71 8.99 -5.73
C ALA A 57 1.14 10.39 -5.34
N ASP A 58 2.08 10.47 -4.41
CA ASP A 58 2.84 11.66 -4.13
C ASP A 58 4.21 11.51 -4.79
N GLU A 59 4.42 12.26 -5.88
CA GLU A 59 5.66 12.23 -6.66
C GLU A 59 6.80 13.01 -6.01
N ASP A 60 6.55 13.71 -4.91
CA ASP A 60 7.54 14.46 -4.14
C ASP A 60 7.29 14.25 -2.63
N TYR A 61 7.17 12.97 -2.25
CA TYR A 61 6.75 12.59 -0.92
C TYR A 61 7.74 13.10 0.13
N ASN A 62 7.22 13.78 1.15
CA ASN A 62 8.04 14.29 2.24
C ASN A 62 8.52 13.14 3.14
N ALA A 63 9.69 12.59 2.81
CA ALA A 63 10.35 11.53 3.56
C ALA A 63 11.26 12.05 4.69
N SER A 64 11.11 13.31 5.14
CA SER A 64 11.88 13.82 6.28
C SER A 64 11.68 13.00 7.55
N ALA A 65 10.52 12.34 7.66
CA ALA A 65 10.18 11.43 8.75
C ALA A 65 10.54 9.95 8.48
N ILE A 66 11.24 9.65 7.40
CA ILE A 66 11.65 8.29 7.03
C ILE A 66 13.18 8.20 7.17
N THR A 67 13.69 8.28 8.39
CA THR A 67 15.14 8.20 8.63
C THR A 67 15.65 6.77 8.80
N ILE A 68 14.78 5.86 9.26
CA ILE A 68 15.16 4.48 9.60
C ILE A 68 15.32 3.61 8.35
N LEU A 69 14.34 3.64 7.42
CA LEU A 69 14.31 2.74 6.26
C LEU A 69 15.58 2.77 5.39
N PRO A 70 16.21 3.93 5.09
CA PRO A 70 17.43 3.97 4.28
C PRO A 70 18.65 3.31 4.95
N THR A 71 18.60 3.09 6.27
CA THR A 71 19.68 2.44 7.03
C THR A 71 19.54 0.92 7.09
N MET A 72 18.37 0.39 6.71
CA MET A 72 18.08 -1.03 6.76
C MET A 72 18.68 -1.76 5.56
N ASN A 73 19.09 -3.02 5.77
CA ASN A 73 19.58 -3.88 4.69
C ASN A 73 18.42 -4.29 3.76
N PHE A 74 18.73 -4.69 2.53
CA PHE A 74 17.73 -5.34 1.67
C PHE A 74 17.27 -6.67 2.28
N GLY A 75 16.01 -7.03 2.03
CA GLY A 75 15.35 -8.17 2.65
C GLY A 75 13.93 -7.83 3.10
N PHE A 76 13.20 -8.84 3.57
CA PHE A 76 11.92 -8.65 4.26
C PHE A 76 12.17 -8.46 5.76
N HIS A 77 11.63 -7.38 6.34
CA HIS A 77 11.74 -7.06 7.75
C HIS A 77 10.37 -7.12 8.41
N ASP A 78 10.22 -8.00 9.40
CA ASP A 78 8.98 -8.09 10.18
C ASP A 78 8.75 -6.81 10.98
N ILE A 79 7.51 -6.32 10.92
CA ILE A 79 7.05 -5.21 11.76
C ILE A 79 6.15 -5.81 12.83
N ASP A 80 6.70 -5.86 14.04
CA ASP A 80 6.02 -6.34 15.24
C ASP A 80 6.01 -5.23 16.31
N SER A 81 5.66 -5.59 17.56
CA SER A 81 5.65 -4.65 18.67
C SER A 81 7.00 -3.95 18.91
N ASN A 82 8.12 -4.50 18.45
CA ASN A 82 9.46 -3.93 18.63
C ASN A 82 9.86 -2.99 17.49
N HIS A 83 9.16 -3.01 16.36
CA HIS A 83 9.44 -2.20 15.16
C HIS A 83 8.21 -1.37 14.74
N SER A 84 7.37 -1.01 15.71
CA SER A 84 6.13 -0.25 15.46
C SER A 84 6.38 1.18 14.96
N ASP A 85 7.61 1.69 15.13
CA ASP A 85 8.10 2.99 14.67
C ASP A 85 8.15 3.13 13.14
N ILE A 86 8.25 2.01 12.41
CA ILE A 86 8.20 2.00 10.94
C ILE A 86 6.87 1.48 10.37
N ALA A 87 5.89 1.21 11.23
CA ALA A 87 4.60 0.66 10.83
C ALA A 87 3.70 1.68 10.11
N VAL A 88 2.90 1.22 9.16
CA VAL A 88 2.04 2.08 8.33
C VAL A 88 0.60 2.00 8.81
N ASP A 89 0.01 3.16 9.10
CA ASP A 89 -1.41 3.32 9.41
C ASP A 89 -1.96 4.58 8.74
N TYR A 90 -2.86 4.40 7.77
CA TYR A 90 -3.43 5.46 6.95
C TYR A 90 -4.31 6.41 7.76
N ILE A 91 -4.91 5.94 8.86
CA ILE A 91 -5.85 6.71 9.68
C ILE A 91 -5.13 7.42 10.82
N ARG A 92 -4.16 6.75 11.46
CA ARG A 92 -3.53 7.22 12.70
C ARG A 92 -2.22 7.96 12.46
N SER A 93 -1.46 7.61 11.43
CA SER A 93 -0.12 8.14 11.22
C SER A 93 -0.09 9.40 10.35
N GLY A 94 -1.20 9.86 9.78
CA GLY A 94 -1.24 11.13 9.05
C GLY A 94 -0.33 11.20 7.82
N LEU A 95 -0.06 10.05 7.18
CA LEU A 95 0.93 9.88 6.12
C LEU A 95 0.61 10.68 4.84
N PHE A 96 -0.67 10.82 4.52
CA PHE A 96 -1.16 11.56 3.36
C PHE A 96 -2.58 12.06 3.63
N ASN A 97 -3.11 12.91 2.73
CA ASN A 97 -4.50 13.36 2.80
C ASN A 97 -5.41 12.44 1.95
N PRO A 98 -6.27 11.60 2.57
CA PRO A 98 -7.15 10.68 1.85
C PRO A 98 -8.09 11.38 0.88
N ASN A 99 -8.48 12.62 1.16
CA ASN A 99 -9.42 13.39 0.35
C ASN A 99 -8.84 13.74 -1.03
N LYS A 100 -7.54 13.50 -1.25
CA LYS A 100 -6.86 13.63 -2.55
C LYS A 100 -6.79 12.33 -3.34
N MET A 101 -7.20 11.20 -2.78
CA MET A 101 -7.30 9.94 -3.51
C MET A 101 -8.32 10.05 -4.64
N GLN A 102 -8.09 9.28 -5.69
CA GLN A 102 -8.96 9.19 -6.86
C GLN A 102 -9.46 7.76 -7.01
N VAL A 103 -10.72 7.62 -7.41
CA VAL A 103 -11.23 6.33 -7.87
C VAL A 103 -10.65 6.06 -9.25
N VAL A 104 -9.82 5.02 -9.36
CA VAL A 104 -9.15 4.65 -10.60
C VAL A 104 -9.88 3.47 -11.23
N PRO A 105 -10.32 3.60 -12.50
CA PRO A 105 -11.02 2.51 -13.19
C PRO A 105 -10.21 1.22 -13.21
N VAL A 106 -10.91 0.09 -13.14
CA VAL A 106 -10.30 -1.22 -13.42
C VAL A 106 -9.64 -1.25 -14.79
N THR A 107 -8.56 -2.02 -14.89
CA THR A 107 -7.90 -2.28 -16.15
C THR A 107 -8.84 -2.91 -17.17
N VAL A 108 -8.88 -2.26 -18.34
CA VAL A 108 -9.57 -2.74 -19.55
C VAL A 108 -8.51 -3.03 -20.61
N PRO A 109 -8.49 -4.23 -21.23
CA PRO A 109 -7.54 -4.54 -22.30
C PRO A 109 -7.57 -3.51 -23.44
N GLY A 110 -6.43 -2.88 -23.71
CA GLY A 110 -6.25 -1.90 -24.78
C GLY A 110 -6.55 -0.45 -24.40
N GLU A 111 -7.05 -0.20 -23.19
CA GLU A 111 -7.17 1.14 -22.64
C GLU A 111 -5.88 1.51 -21.87
N SER A 112 -5.62 2.81 -21.82
CA SER A 112 -4.60 3.39 -20.93
C SER A 112 -5.32 4.22 -19.86
N TYR A 113 -4.60 4.63 -18.81
CA TYR A 113 -5.12 5.40 -17.66
C TYR A 113 -5.85 4.55 -16.61
N ASP A 114 -5.40 3.32 -16.43
CA ASP A 114 -5.84 2.44 -15.34
C ASP A 114 -4.80 2.33 -14.21
N LEU A 115 -5.13 1.55 -13.19
CA LEU A 115 -4.25 1.38 -12.04
C LEU A 115 -2.95 0.62 -12.37
N ASN A 116 -2.98 -0.28 -13.37
CA ASN A 116 -1.75 -0.92 -13.85
C ASN A 116 -0.81 0.15 -14.42
N ASP A 117 -1.30 1.07 -15.25
CA ASP A 117 -0.47 2.11 -15.87
C ASP A 117 0.13 3.09 -14.85
N PHE A 118 -0.65 3.45 -13.83
CA PHE A 118 -0.18 4.36 -12.77
C PHE A 118 0.92 3.72 -11.92
N ILE A 119 0.80 2.44 -11.59
CA ILE A 119 1.86 1.69 -10.90
C ILE A 119 3.06 1.49 -11.85
N ASP A 120 2.82 1.12 -13.10
CA ASP A 120 3.86 0.83 -14.09
C ASP A 120 4.78 2.02 -14.33
N LYS A 121 4.23 3.24 -14.38
CA LYS A 121 5.01 4.47 -14.52
C LYS A 121 6.20 4.52 -13.55
N TYR A 122 5.98 4.19 -12.28
CA TYR A 122 7.01 4.28 -11.25
C TYR A 122 7.86 3.00 -11.18
N MET A 123 7.23 1.84 -11.32
CA MET A 123 7.91 0.55 -11.21
C MET A 123 8.83 0.26 -12.40
N SER A 124 8.40 0.59 -13.63
CA SER A 124 9.26 0.50 -14.82
C SER A 124 10.42 1.48 -14.73
N LYS A 125 10.22 2.70 -14.22
CA LYS A 125 11.33 3.64 -13.96
C LYS A 125 12.30 3.10 -12.91
N ALA A 126 11.79 2.57 -11.79
CA ALA A 126 12.62 1.97 -10.73
C ALA A 126 13.43 0.78 -11.26
N LYS A 127 12.84 -0.01 -12.17
CA LYS A 127 13.51 -1.11 -12.86
C LYS A 127 14.60 -0.63 -13.83
N ASP A 128 14.36 0.44 -14.58
CA ASP A 128 15.37 0.99 -15.50
C ASP A 128 16.52 1.66 -14.75
N GLU A 129 16.25 2.22 -13.57
CA GLU A 129 17.22 2.88 -12.70
C GLU A 129 17.63 2.01 -11.50
N GLN A 130 17.67 0.68 -11.67
CA GLN A 130 17.98 -0.28 -10.59
C GLN A 130 19.18 0.12 -9.73
N ASP A 131 20.23 0.70 -10.32
CA ASP A 131 21.43 1.13 -9.60
C ASP A 131 21.23 2.25 -8.59
N SER A 132 20.17 3.03 -8.74
CA SER A 132 19.87 4.19 -7.91
C SER A 132 18.43 4.21 -7.37
N ALA A 133 17.58 3.25 -7.70
CA ALA A 133 16.22 3.14 -7.21
C ALA A 133 16.08 1.99 -6.21
N ILE A 134 15.61 2.29 -5.00
CA ILE A 134 15.27 1.32 -3.97
C ILE A 134 13.76 1.36 -3.75
N VAL A 135 13.12 0.19 -3.70
CA VAL A 135 11.71 0.06 -3.35
C VAL A 135 11.52 -0.48 -1.95
N TYR A 136 10.52 0.06 -1.27
CA TYR A 136 10.04 -0.36 0.05
C TYR A 136 8.58 -0.74 -0.10
N VAL A 137 8.26 -2.02 0.03
CA VAL A 137 6.90 -2.55 -0.15
C VAL A 137 6.40 -3.05 1.18
N TYR A 138 5.38 -2.38 1.71
CA TYR A 138 4.69 -2.77 2.93
C TYR A 138 3.52 -3.69 2.60
N GLY A 139 3.38 -4.77 3.38
CA GLY A 139 2.28 -5.70 3.24
C GLY A 139 2.50 -6.99 4.03
N MET A 140 1.73 -8.01 3.66
CA MET A 140 1.77 -9.32 4.29
C MET A 140 2.73 -10.25 3.55
N HIS A 141 3.61 -10.90 4.28
CA HIS A 141 4.53 -11.91 3.75
C HIS A 141 3.81 -13.23 3.45
N TYR A 142 4.18 -13.87 2.36
CA TYR A 142 3.76 -15.24 2.05
C TYR A 142 4.93 -16.11 1.59
N GLU A 143 4.86 -17.40 1.94
CA GLU A 143 5.88 -18.43 1.62
C GLU A 143 5.23 -19.70 1.01
N ASP A 144 3.89 -19.70 0.84
CA ASP A 144 3.14 -20.88 0.40
C ASP A 144 3.24 -21.04 -1.13
N GLY A 145 4.30 -21.70 -1.58
CA GLY A 145 4.56 -22.05 -2.98
C GLY A 145 5.42 -21.02 -3.73
N ASP A 146 5.37 -19.76 -3.30
CA ASP A 146 6.16 -18.62 -3.76
C ASP A 146 6.58 -17.78 -2.55
N LEU A 147 7.66 -17.01 -2.67
CA LEU A 147 8.16 -16.09 -1.65
C LEU A 147 7.77 -14.66 -2.04
N GLY A 148 7.08 -13.91 -1.18
CA GLY A 148 6.57 -12.63 -1.62
C GLY A 148 5.82 -11.78 -0.61
N VAL A 149 5.27 -10.67 -1.11
CA VAL A 149 4.44 -9.70 -0.37
C VAL A 149 3.12 -9.46 -1.09
N HIS A 150 2.01 -9.55 -0.36
CA HIS A 150 0.67 -9.21 -0.83
C HIS A 150 -0.02 -8.23 0.12
N ASP A 151 -1.29 -7.95 -0.13
CA ASP A 151 -2.10 -7.01 0.66
C ASP A 151 -1.46 -5.61 0.76
N VAL A 152 -0.89 -5.15 -0.36
CA VAL A 152 -0.24 -3.84 -0.52
C VAL A 152 -1.30 -2.74 -0.68
N HIS A 153 -2.13 -2.56 0.35
CA HIS A 153 -3.19 -1.55 0.43
C HIS A 153 -3.61 -1.36 1.90
N MET A 154 -4.50 -0.40 2.17
CA MET A 154 -5.14 -0.23 3.48
C MET A 154 -5.75 -1.56 3.97
N MET A 155 -5.38 -2.01 5.17
CA MET A 155 -5.80 -3.27 5.81
C MET A 155 -6.68 -3.02 7.03
N GLN A 156 -7.49 -1.95 6.98
CA GLN A 156 -8.46 -1.62 8.00
C GLN A 156 -9.75 -1.06 7.38
N GLY A 157 -10.82 -1.02 8.16
CA GLY A 157 -12.12 -0.52 7.71
C GLY A 157 -12.93 -1.51 6.86
N ASN A 158 -12.50 -2.76 6.73
CA ASN A 158 -13.24 -3.81 6.03
C ASN A 158 -14.54 -4.16 6.76
N THR A 159 -15.63 -4.33 6.02
CA THR A 159 -16.95 -4.73 6.55
C THR A 159 -17.38 -6.14 6.11
N LYS A 160 -17.77 -6.29 4.85
CA LYS A 160 -18.35 -7.53 4.32
C LYS A 160 -17.30 -8.46 3.74
N TYR A 161 -16.29 -7.88 3.11
CA TYR A 161 -15.18 -8.59 2.49
C TYR A 161 -13.98 -8.48 3.43
N GLN A 162 -13.43 -9.62 3.85
CA GLN A 162 -12.20 -9.69 4.63
C GLN A 162 -12.18 -8.86 5.93
N ALA A 163 -13.28 -8.87 6.68
CA ALA A 163 -13.35 -8.19 7.98
C ALA A 163 -12.38 -8.75 9.02
N ASP A 164 -11.97 -10.01 8.88
CA ASP A 164 -11.01 -10.67 9.76
C ASP A 164 -9.56 -10.25 9.47
N GLU A 165 -9.31 -9.60 8.32
CA GLU A 165 -8.00 -9.04 7.96
C GLU A 165 -7.79 -7.61 8.52
N ASN A 166 -8.80 -7.03 9.19
CA ASN A 166 -8.68 -5.71 9.80
C ASN A 166 -7.63 -5.69 10.91
N GLY A 167 -6.80 -4.65 10.92
CA GLY A 167 -5.88 -4.35 12.01
C GLY A 167 -5.26 -2.98 11.86
N ILE A 168 -4.79 -2.44 12.99
CA ILE A 168 -4.11 -1.14 13.05
C ILE A 168 -2.62 -1.35 12.77
N PHE A 169 -1.95 -0.32 12.24
CA PHE A 169 -0.50 -0.36 11.97
C PHE A 169 -0.04 -1.54 11.10
N GLN A 170 -0.89 -1.97 10.17
CA GLN A 170 -0.59 -3.05 9.23
C GLN A 170 -1.04 -2.72 7.81
N ASP A 171 -1.21 -1.42 7.50
CA ASP A 171 -1.59 -1.02 6.15
C ASP A 171 -0.40 -1.24 5.19
N GLY A 172 -0.70 -1.63 3.97
CA GLY A 172 0.28 -1.78 2.89
C GLY A 172 0.43 -0.49 2.08
N CYS A 173 1.62 -0.26 1.53
CA CYS A 173 1.92 0.84 0.60
C CYS A 173 3.24 0.55 -0.12
N VAL A 174 3.60 1.42 -1.07
CA VAL A 174 4.91 1.36 -1.71
C VAL A 174 5.58 2.71 -1.68
N LEU A 175 6.86 2.70 -1.33
CA LEU A 175 7.75 3.84 -1.44
C LEU A 175 8.86 3.51 -2.43
N VAL A 176 9.29 4.51 -3.19
CA VAL A 176 10.44 4.43 -4.11
C VAL A 176 11.40 5.56 -3.77
N HIS A 177 12.65 5.21 -3.48
CA HIS A 177 13.72 6.17 -3.23
C HIS A 177 14.69 6.18 -4.41
N TYR A 178 14.70 7.29 -5.15
CA TYR A 178 15.72 7.58 -6.16
C TYR A 178 16.90 8.25 -5.45
N THR A 179 17.85 7.41 -5.03
CA THR A 179 18.97 7.76 -4.15
C THR A 179 19.90 8.85 -4.70
N LEU A 180 20.11 8.92 -6.03
CA LEU A 180 20.95 9.94 -6.65
C LEU A 180 20.35 11.35 -6.55
N GLU A 181 19.03 11.46 -6.62
CA GLU A 181 18.30 12.73 -6.50
C GLU A 181 17.84 13.00 -5.07
N ASN A 182 18.00 12.01 -4.18
CA ASN A 182 17.35 11.94 -2.86
C ASN A 182 15.85 12.23 -2.94
N LYS A 183 15.18 11.65 -3.94
CA LYS A 183 13.77 11.88 -4.22
C LYS A 183 12.93 10.67 -3.82
N TRP A 184 11.80 10.94 -3.15
CA TRP A 184 10.87 9.92 -2.72
C TRP A 184 9.55 10.02 -3.48
N ILE A 185 9.05 8.87 -3.87
CA ILE A 185 7.69 8.70 -4.38
C ILE A 185 6.98 7.74 -3.44
N ALA A 186 5.76 8.09 -3.04
CA ALA A 186 4.90 7.21 -2.27
C ALA A 186 3.58 7.02 -3.00
N TYR A 187 3.06 5.80 -3.01
CA TYR A 187 1.67 5.59 -3.42
C TYR A 187 0.92 4.68 -2.48
N PHE A 188 -0.36 5.00 -2.34
CA PHE A 188 -1.26 4.43 -1.36
C PHE A 188 -2.52 3.94 -2.06
N LEU A 189 -3.04 2.81 -1.58
CA LEU A 189 -4.16 2.10 -2.17
C LEU A 189 -5.20 1.79 -1.10
N ALA A 190 -6.47 1.96 -1.42
CA ALA A 190 -7.56 1.54 -0.55
C ALA A 190 -8.76 1.06 -1.39
N PHE A 191 -9.60 0.21 -0.80
CA PHE A 191 -10.88 -0.15 -1.41
C PHE A 191 -11.94 0.89 -1.06
N GLN A 192 -12.82 1.21 -2.03
CA GLN A 192 -13.90 2.17 -1.81
C GLN A 192 -14.89 1.75 -0.71
N SER A 193 -14.97 0.45 -0.41
CA SER A 193 -15.82 -0.11 0.64
C SER A 193 -15.23 -0.01 2.05
N GLN A 194 -13.98 0.44 2.19
CA GLN A 194 -13.32 0.56 3.49
C GLN A 194 -13.73 1.84 4.22
N SER A 195 -14.03 1.69 5.51
CA SER A 195 -14.30 2.81 6.40
C SER A 195 -13.02 3.48 6.90
N TRP A 196 -13.00 4.81 6.84
CA TRP A 196 -11.92 5.64 7.38
C TRP A 196 -12.12 6.00 8.86
N CYS A 197 -13.16 5.44 9.49
CA CYS A 197 -13.38 5.52 10.93
C CYS A 197 -13.25 4.12 11.53
N THR A 198 -12.10 3.82 12.15
CA THR A 198 -11.83 2.49 12.71
C THR A 198 -11.60 2.54 14.23
N ASP A 199 -11.91 1.44 14.91
CA ASP A 199 -11.58 1.23 16.32
C ASP A 199 -10.12 0.78 16.50
N ASN A 200 -9.71 0.48 17.73
CA ASN A 200 -8.34 0.03 18.05
C ASN A 200 -8.02 -1.40 17.57
N HIS A 201 -8.93 -2.03 16.81
CA HIS A 201 -8.71 -3.29 16.12
C HIS A 201 -8.81 -3.12 14.59
N GLY A 202 -8.82 -1.88 14.08
CA GLY A 202 -8.94 -1.59 12.65
C GLY A 202 -10.35 -1.84 12.11
N LYS A 203 -11.34 -2.16 12.96
CA LYS A 203 -12.71 -2.46 12.52
C LYS A 203 -13.51 -1.16 12.38
N PRO A 204 -14.43 -1.06 11.42
CA PRO A 204 -15.33 0.09 11.30
C PRO A 204 -16.07 0.41 12.60
N THR A 205 -16.04 1.65 13.04
CA THR A 205 -16.76 2.07 14.26
C THR A 205 -18.28 2.01 14.04
N ASN A 206 -19.05 1.86 15.13
CA ASN A 206 -20.50 1.81 15.03
C ASN A 206 -21.07 3.09 14.41
N GLY A 207 -21.93 2.94 13.40
CA GLY A 207 -22.51 4.06 12.65
C GLY A 207 -21.60 4.64 11.55
N SER A 208 -20.40 4.11 11.33
CA SER A 208 -19.50 4.56 10.25
C SER A 208 -19.87 4.03 8.86
N VAL A 209 -20.74 3.02 8.79
CA VAL A 209 -21.14 2.34 7.54
C VAL A 209 -22.66 2.21 7.40
N ASN A 210 -23.15 2.15 6.17
CA ASN A 210 -24.56 1.90 5.87
C ASN A 210 -24.94 0.41 5.97
N ARG A 211 -26.19 0.07 5.65
CA ARG A 211 -26.70 -1.31 5.70
C ARG A 211 -26.02 -2.26 4.71
N GLN A 212 -25.37 -1.72 3.68
CA GLN A 212 -24.60 -2.48 2.70
C GLN A 212 -23.13 -2.66 3.12
N GLY A 213 -22.71 -2.04 4.24
CA GLY A 213 -21.33 -2.08 4.73
C GLY A 213 -20.41 -1.03 4.09
N ASN A 214 -20.94 -0.06 3.35
CA ASN A 214 -20.14 0.99 2.72
C ASN A 214 -19.99 2.19 3.66
N PRO A 215 -18.85 2.90 3.64
CA PRO A 215 -18.62 4.07 4.47
C PRO A 215 -19.64 5.19 4.22
N ILE A 216 -19.98 5.93 5.27
CA ILE A 216 -20.90 7.07 5.22
C ILE A 216 -20.37 8.29 5.98
N GLY A 217 -20.91 9.46 5.65
CA GLY A 217 -20.62 10.69 6.39
C GLY A 217 -19.14 11.08 6.34
N GLU A 218 -18.55 11.35 7.50
CA GLU A 218 -17.12 11.69 7.63
C GLU A 218 -16.20 10.46 7.56
N CYS A 219 -16.75 9.25 7.41
CA CYS A 219 -15.97 8.01 7.35
C CYS A 219 -15.65 7.57 5.91
N THR A 220 -15.92 8.43 4.93
CA THR A 220 -15.53 8.25 3.52
C THR A 220 -14.21 8.96 3.24
N PHE A 221 -13.43 8.43 2.29
CA PHE A 221 -12.10 8.95 1.96
C PHE A 221 -12.09 10.44 1.57
N ASP A 222 -13.18 10.95 1.00
CA ASP A 222 -13.32 12.32 0.51
C ASP A 222 -13.74 13.33 1.60
N LYS A 223 -14.10 12.85 2.79
CA LYS A 223 -14.66 13.66 3.89
C LYS A 223 -13.98 13.45 5.22
N VAL A 224 -13.18 12.40 5.36
CA VAL A 224 -12.44 12.14 6.59
C VAL A 224 -11.53 13.32 6.93
N LYS A 225 -11.48 13.63 8.21
CA LYS A 225 -10.57 14.63 8.75
C LYS A 225 -9.29 13.93 9.13
N VAL A 226 -8.18 14.38 8.54
CA VAL A 226 -6.84 13.85 8.84
C VAL A 226 -5.96 14.99 9.31
N THR A 227 -5.24 14.74 10.41
CA THR A 227 -4.11 15.55 10.82
C THR A 227 -2.88 14.96 10.17
N LEU A 228 -2.25 15.71 9.26
CA LEU A 228 -1.06 15.23 8.57
C LEU A 228 0.15 15.24 9.52
N GLN A 229 0.94 14.18 9.43
CA GLN A 229 2.24 14.11 10.07
C GLN A 229 3.19 15.10 9.40
N THR A 230 3.93 15.85 10.22
CA THR A 230 4.92 16.84 9.75
C THR A 230 6.33 16.57 10.27
N GLU A 231 6.48 15.63 11.22
CA GLU A 231 7.72 15.24 11.91
C GLU A 231 7.66 13.73 12.24
N GLU A 232 8.78 13.07 12.58
CA GLU A 232 8.77 11.63 12.96
C GLU A 232 7.86 11.36 14.16
N PRO A 233 7.22 10.16 14.24
CA PRO A 233 6.42 9.81 15.39
C PRO A 233 7.32 9.68 16.63
N GLU A 234 6.96 10.32 17.73
CA GLU A 234 7.59 10.03 19.02
C GLU A 234 7.28 8.57 19.41
N HIS A 235 8.29 7.83 19.87
CA HIS A 235 8.14 6.43 20.28
C HIS A 235 6.95 6.24 21.24
N VAL A 236 6.01 5.35 20.88
CA VAL A 236 4.85 4.97 21.71
C VAL A 236 5.22 3.88 22.72
#